data_AF-A0A1T1HQT3-F1
#
_entry.id   AF-A0A1T1HQT3-F1
#
_cell.length_a   1.000
_cell.length_b   1.000
_cell.length_c   1.000
_cell.angle_alpha   90.00
_cell.angle_beta   90.00
_cell.angle_gamma   90.00
#
_symmetry.space_group_name_H-M   'P 1'
#
loop_
_entity.id
_entity.type
_entity.pdbx_description
1 polymer ?
#
loop_
_entity_poly.entity_id
_entity_poly.type
_entity_poly.pdbx_seq_one_letter_code
_entity_poly.pdbx_strand_id
1 'polypeptide(L)'
;MITDKRQTFLSAARFDNFFINYRKSVCFFEENTFQADSEAQEKSVRARYFQKLIFKEILIRYTAGDAIESLIPLLETLVDSYEGLQRQLAIYQGIPNITPLTIDDWLDQYEECVQVFSLCILLHRTDLLQRFVALIDPAGYAGDDTLYEDLLCKLLPERYDVDRWYHDLYTPLVQAIYEEDPTQAATLLQQYCDAWYPAFEQAPWHDSHLQGDEGSYCGYWALEAAAVAFLYGIDDGAIESMVYPRDLVAYARDVRPADTGRVAPLPVGQACSRTGYWFAPLETETREYFESGEVMPQSGGVWYWVGEE
;
A
#
# COMPACT_ATOMS: atom_id res chain seq x y z
N MET A 1 14.29 23.69 -0.14
CA MET A 1 15.10 22.97 -1.14
C MET A 1 14.94 21.50 -0.84
N ILE A 2 14.56 20.69 -1.83
CA ILE A 2 14.57 19.23 -1.71
C ILE A 2 16.03 18.80 -1.67
N THR A 3 16.53 18.41 -0.50
CA THR A 3 17.95 18.08 -0.32
C THR A 3 18.24 16.58 -0.34
N ASP A 4 17.22 15.74 -0.17
CA ASP A 4 17.39 14.28 -0.03
C ASP A 4 16.26 13.50 -0.75
N LYS A 5 16.13 13.71 -2.07
CA LYS A 5 15.07 13.07 -2.86
C LYS A 5 15.35 11.59 -3.06
N ARG A 6 14.31 10.76 -2.91
CA ARG A 6 14.39 9.30 -3.10
C ARG A 6 14.44 8.89 -4.57
N GLN A 7 13.92 9.72 -5.48
CA GLN A 7 14.08 9.54 -6.93
C GLN A 7 14.57 10.81 -7.62
N THR A 8 15.38 10.63 -8.66
CA THR A 8 16.12 11.72 -9.31
C THR A 8 15.25 12.62 -10.16
N PHE A 9 14.08 12.17 -10.62
CA PHE A 9 13.25 12.91 -11.57
C PHE A 9 12.40 14.03 -10.94
N LEU A 10 12.32 14.11 -9.60
CA LEU A 10 11.60 15.19 -8.93
C LEU A 10 12.48 16.45 -8.85
N SER A 11 11.99 17.54 -9.45
CA SER A 11 12.56 18.88 -9.33
C SER A 11 11.86 19.65 -8.20
N ALA A 12 12.54 20.66 -7.65
CA ALA A 12 11.91 21.56 -6.67
C ALA A 12 10.72 22.32 -7.27
N ALA A 13 10.84 22.75 -8.54
CA ALA A 13 9.77 23.46 -9.23
C ALA A 13 8.52 22.58 -9.42
N ARG A 14 8.69 21.31 -9.81
CA ARG A 14 7.57 20.35 -9.92
C ARG A 14 6.87 20.14 -8.58
N PHE A 15 7.63 19.97 -7.50
CA PHE A 15 7.08 19.82 -6.15
C PHE A 15 6.27 21.06 -5.72
N ASP A 16 6.82 22.25 -5.92
CA ASP A 16 6.13 23.51 -5.61
C ASP A 16 4.87 23.69 -6.46
N ASN A 17 4.96 23.39 -7.77
CA ASN A 17 3.85 23.42 -8.70
C ASN A 17 2.71 22.47 -8.29
N PHE A 18 3.03 21.25 -7.85
CA PHE A 18 2.04 20.29 -7.34
C PHE A 18 1.21 20.91 -6.22
N PHE A 19 1.84 21.48 -5.18
CA PHE A 19 1.12 22.07 -4.04
C PHE A 19 0.45 23.40 -4.35
N ILE A 20 0.95 24.16 -5.33
CA ILE A 20 0.24 25.34 -5.85
C ILE A 20 -1.05 24.89 -6.55
N ASN A 21 -0.98 23.90 -7.43
CA ASN A 21 -2.12 23.39 -8.18
C ASN A 21 -3.12 22.66 -7.29
N TYR A 22 -2.63 21.91 -6.29
CA TYR A 22 -3.47 21.30 -5.26
C TYR A 22 -4.32 22.36 -4.55
N ARG A 23 -3.68 23.39 -3.98
CA ARG A 23 -4.39 24.46 -3.25
C ARG A 23 -5.37 25.21 -4.15
N LYS A 24 -4.96 25.53 -5.39
CA LYS A 24 -5.85 26.14 -6.38
C LYS A 24 -7.08 25.27 -6.65
N SER A 25 -6.90 23.96 -6.76
CA SER A 25 -8.00 23.01 -7.04
C SER A 25 -8.98 22.96 -5.87
N VAL A 26 -8.47 22.87 -4.63
CA VAL A 26 -9.31 22.94 -3.42
C VAL A 26 -10.12 24.23 -3.40
N CYS A 27 -9.46 25.40 -3.48
CA CYS A 27 -10.16 26.68 -3.45
C CYS A 27 -11.15 26.87 -4.62
N PHE A 28 -10.79 26.42 -5.82
CA PHE A 28 -11.68 26.55 -6.97
C PHE A 28 -12.97 25.74 -6.79
N PHE A 29 -12.87 24.50 -6.31
CA PHE A 29 -14.04 23.61 -6.16
C PHE A 29 -14.81 23.79 -4.85
N GLU A 30 -14.43 24.75 -3.98
CA GLU A 30 -15.28 25.23 -2.89
C GLU A 30 -16.54 25.94 -3.42
N GLU A 31 -16.39 26.68 -4.53
CA GLU A 31 -17.48 27.48 -5.14
C GLU A 31 -17.95 26.93 -6.50
N ASN A 32 -17.27 25.92 -7.04
CA ASN A 32 -17.54 25.38 -8.38
C ASN A 32 -17.84 23.87 -8.38
N THR A 33 -18.57 23.42 -9.40
CA THR A 33 -18.89 22.00 -9.62
C THR A 33 -18.16 21.46 -10.85
N PHE A 34 -17.90 20.16 -10.87
CA PHE A 34 -17.41 19.47 -12.05
C PHE A 34 -18.51 19.45 -13.13
N GLN A 35 -18.09 19.40 -14.39
CA GLN A 35 -19.02 19.16 -15.48
C GLN A 35 -19.47 17.70 -15.43
N ALA A 36 -20.77 17.47 -15.32
CA ALA A 36 -21.39 16.15 -15.28
C ALA A 36 -22.85 16.21 -15.75
N ASP A 37 -23.40 15.06 -16.12
CA ASP A 37 -24.77 14.89 -16.60
C ASP A 37 -25.80 14.91 -15.44
N SER A 38 -25.34 14.70 -14.19
CA SER A 38 -26.18 14.75 -12.99
C SER A 38 -25.40 15.16 -11.75
N GLU A 39 -26.10 15.63 -10.70
CA GLU A 39 -25.50 15.94 -9.40
C GLU A 39 -24.84 14.72 -8.75
N ALA A 40 -25.42 13.52 -8.90
CA ALA A 40 -24.84 12.29 -8.35
C ALA A 40 -23.52 11.92 -9.05
N GLN A 41 -23.49 12.02 -10.38
CA GLN A 41 -22.28 11.79 -11.17
C GLN A 41 -21.20 12.81 -10.80
N GLU A 42 -21.56 14.10 -10.71
CA GLU A 42 -20.67 15.18 -10.31
C GLU A 42 -19.97 14.88 -8.98
N LYS A 43 -20.75 14.48 -7.96
CA LYS A 43 -20.21 14.11 -6.65
C LYS A 43 -19.27 12.91 -6.71
N SER A 44 -19.59 11.88 -7.51
CA SER A 44 -18.69 10.73 -7.66
C SER A 44 -17.38 11.09 -8.36
N VAL A 45 -17.43 11.92 -9.42
CA VAL A 45 -16.25 12.36 -10.17
C VAL A 45 -15.39 13.27 -9.30
N ARG A 46 -16.01 14.21 -8.56
CA ARG A 46 -15.33 15.06 -7.60
C ARG A 46 -14.64 14.24 -6.51
N ALA A 47 -15.33 13.24 -5.95
CA ALA A 47 -14.74 12.37 -4.93
C ALA A 47 -13.51 11.62 -5.46
N ARG A 48 -13.58 11.05 -6.67
CA ARG A 48 -12.42 10.37 -7.30
C ARG A 48 -11.27 11.32 -7.56
N TYR A 49 -11.57 12.55 -8.00
CA TYR A 49 -10.54 13.56 -8.26
C TYR A 49 -9.74 13.90 -6.99
N PHE A 50 -10.42 14.21 -5.88
CA PHE A 50 -9.73 14.57 -4.64
C PHE A 50 -9.05 13.38 -3.97
N GLN A 51 -9.64 12.19 -4.01
CA GLN A 51 -8.96 10.97 -3.54
C GLN A 51 -7.65 10.74 -4.31
N LYS A 52 -7.65 10.87 -5.66
CA LYS A 52 -6.41 10.79 -6.45
C LYS A 52 -5.38 11.86 -6.07
N LEU A 53 -5.81 13.07 -5.73
CA LEU A 53 -4.90 14.13 -5.29
C LEU A 53 -4.24 13.80 -3.95
N ILE A 54 -4.99 13.26 -2.99
CA ILE A 54 -4.45 12.81 -1.70
C ILE A 54 -3.44 11.68 -1.91
N PHE A 55 -3.77 10.70 -2.76
CA PHE A 55 -2.85 9.60 -3.04
C PHE A 55 -1.54 10.10 -3.68
N LYS A 56 -1.64 10.99 -4.68
CA LYS A 56 -0.47 11.63 -5.29
C LYS A 56 0.34 12.46 -4.30
N GLU A 57 -0.30 13.09 -3.32
CA GLU A 57 0.40 13.83 -2.27
C GLU A 57 1.28 12.90 -1.42
N ILE A 58 0.79 11.72 -1.05
CA ILE A 58 1.61 10.72 -0.35
C ILE A 58 2.84 10.35 -1.18
N LEU A 59 2.63 10.01 -2.46
CA LEU A 59 3.71 9.60 -3.35
C LEU A 59 4.74 10.72 -3.56
N ILE A 60 4.31 11.97 -3.82
CA ILE A 60 5.24 13.06 -4.11
C ILE A 60 6.03 13.49 -2.87
N ARG A 61 5.42 13.44 -1.67
CA ARG A 61 6.12 13.69 -0.40
C ARG A 61 7.16 12.61 -0.11
N TYR A 62 6.78 11.35 -0.30
CA TYR A 62 7.73 10.25 -0.19
C TYR A 62 8.88 10.43 -1.18
N THR A 63 8.58 10.74 -2.43
CA THR A 63 9.60 11.00 -3.47
C THR A 63 10.51 12.18 -3.14
N ALA A 64 9.97 13.23 -2.51
CA ALA A 64 10.71 14.42 -2.09
C ALA A 64 11.64 14.18 -0.90
N GLY A 65 11.59 13.02 -0.24
CA GLY A 65 12.41 12.77 0.94
C GLY A 65 11.76 13.21 2.24
N ASP A 66 10.45 13.52 2.26
CA ASP A 66 9.74 13.83 3.50
C ASP A 66 9.86 12.63 4.47
N ALA A 67 9.80 12.93 5.78
CA ALA A 67 9.84 11.92 6.84
C ALA A 67 8.66 10.94 6.69
N ILE A 68 8.90 9.64 6.88
CA ILE A 68 7.90 8.60 6.62
C ILE A 68 6.70 8.73 7.55
N GLU A 69 6.93 9.15 8.80
CA GLU A 69 5.88 9.38 9.81
C GLU A 69 4.88 10.45 9.36
N SER A 70 5.31 11.40 8.50
CA SER A 70 4.41 12.43 7.97
C SER A 70 3.37 11.87 7.00
N LEU A 71 3.56 10.66 6.48
CA LEU A 71 2.62 10.00 5.57
C LEU A 71 1.42 9.39 6.31
N ILE A 72 1.55 9.10 7.62
CA ILE A 72 0.51 8.44 8.42
C ILE A 72 -0.81 9.22 8.43
N PRO A 73 -0.87 10.53 8.78
CA PRO A 73 -2.13 11.28 8.74
C PRO A 73 -2.70 11.43 7.31
N LEU A 74 -1.85 11.40 6.28
CA LEU A 74 -2.30 11.42 4.89
C LEU A 74 -2.92 10.08 4.49
N LEU A 75 -2.40 8.96 4.99
CA LEU A 75 -2.98 7.63 4.77
C LEU A 75 -4.37 7.52 5.41
N GLU A 76 -4.56 8.07 6.62
CA GLU A 76 -5.90 8.17 7.25
C GLU A 76 -6.88 8.93 6.35
N THR A 77 -6.46 10.11 5.89
CA THR A 77 -7.24 10.96 4.98
C THR A 77 -7.53 10.25 3.66
N LEU A 78 -6.58 9.45 3.16
CA LEU A 78 -6.75 8.68 1.93
C LEU A 78 -7.83 7.62 2.08
N VAL A 79 -7.80 6.81 3.15
CA VAL A 79 -8.83 5.78 3.40
C VAL A 79 -10.21 6.41 3.61
N ASP A 80 -10.31 7.51 4.36
CA ASP A 80 -11.56 8.27 4.51
C ASP A 80 -12.09 8.74 3.14
N SER A 81 -11.20 9.17 2.24
CA SER A 81 -11.57 9.61 0.90
C SER A 81 -12.05 8.46 0.00
N TYR A 82 -11.53 7.25 0.17
CA TYR A 82 -12.04 6.05 -0.52
C TYR A 82 -13.41 5.63 -0.02
N GLU A 83 -13.66 5.67 1.30
CA GLU A 83 -15.00 5.45 1.87
C GLU A 83 -15.99 6.50 1.38
N GLY A 84 -15.55 7.75 1.24
CA GLY A 84 -16.31 8.83 0.60
C GLY A 84 -16.63 8.53 -0.85
N LEU A 85 -15.63 8.10 -1.62
CA LEU A 85 -15.75 7.75 -3.04
C LEU A 85 -16.74 6.61 -3.26
N GLN A 86 -16.59 5.49 -2.55
CA GLN A 86 -17.51 4.35 -2.68
C GLN A 86 -18.96 4.79 -2.39
N ARG A 87 -19.19 5.58 -1.34
CA ARG A 87 -20.54 6.11 -1.04
C ARG A 87 -21.13 6.92 -2.20
N GLN A 88 -20.35 7.79 -2.83
CA GLN A 88 -20.84 8.57 -3.97
C GLN A 88 -21.06 7.69 -5.22
N LEU A 89 -20.18 6.73 -5.48
CA LEU A 89 -20.35 5.75 -6.57
C LEU A 89 -21.59 4.89 -6.38
N ALA A 90 -21.85 4.43 -5.15
CA ALA A 90 -23.02 3.63 -4.83
C ALA A 90 -24.33 4.39 -5.08
N ILE A 91 -24.38 5.68 -4.74
CA ILE A 91 -25.54 6.55 -5.03
C ILE A 91 -25.70 6.74 -6.55
N TYR A 92 -24.60 7.04 -7.25
CA TYR A 92 -24.65 7.33 -8.69
C TYR A 92 -25.03 6.10 -9.52
N GLN A 93 -24.44 4.93 -9.23
CA GLN A 93 -24.64 3.71 -10.00
C GLN A 93 -25.78 2.83 -9.48
N GLY A 94 -26.30 3.11 -8.28
CA GLY A 94 -27.34 2.30 -7.64
C GLY A 94 -26.86 0.93 -7.16
N ILE A 95 -25.55 0.79 -6.90
CA ILE A 95 -24.89 -0.46 -6.47
C ILE A 95 -24.29 -0.24 -5.08
N PRO A 96 -24.91 -0.75 -3.99
CA PRO A 96 -24.48 -0.45 -2.62
C PRO A 96 -23.03 -0.80 -2.29
N ASN A 97 -22.55 -1.94 -2.77
CA ASN A 97 -21.21 -2.47 -2.48
C ASN A 97 -20.26 -2.33 -3.68
N ILE A 98 -20.41 -1.25 -4.45
CA ILE A 98 -19.54 -1.02 -5.60
C ILE A 98 -18.10 -0.80 -5.15
N THR A 99 -17.15 -1.50 -5.76
CA THR A 99 -15.73 -1.24 -5.49
C THR A 99 -15.34 0.17 -5.95
N PRO A 100 -14.46 0.89 -5.21
CA PRO A 100 -13.85 2.11 -5.71
C PRO A 100 -12.82 1.86 -6.83
N LEU A 101 -12.33 0.62 -6.96
CA LEU A 101 -11.28 0.21 -7.90
C LEU A 101 -11.66 -1.12 -8.58
N THR A 102 -11.71 -1.14 -9.90
CA THR A 102 -11.97 -2.34 -10.71
C THR A 102 -10.65 -3.06 -10.99
N ILE A 103 -10.23 -3.91 -10.04
CA ILE A 103 -8.87 -4.47 -9.99
C ILE A 103 -8.66 -5.68 -10.91
N ASP A 104 -9.73 -6.33 -11.36
CA ASP A 104 -9.71 -7.46 -12.29
C ASP A 104 -9.41 -7.02 -13.73
N ASP A 105 -10.05 -5.94 -14.18
CA ASP A 105 -9.93 -5.48 -15.57
C ASP A 105 -8.73 -4.57 -15.82
N TRP A 106 -8.39 -3.70 -14.85
CA TRP A 106 -7.47 -2.57 -15.07
C TRP A 106 -6.22 -2.68 -14.21
N LEU A 107 -5.09 -2.93 -14.87
CA LEU A 107 -3.78 -3.08 -14.23
C LEU A 107 -3.39 -1.87 -13.36
N ASP A 108 -3.69 -0.64 -13.78
CA ASP A 108 -3.41 0.59 -13.02
C ASP A 108 -4.29 0.74 -11.76
N GLN A 109 -5.51 0.17 -11.78
CA GLN A 109 -6.36 0.14 -10.59
C GLN A 109 -5.96 -0.98 -9.63
N TYR A 110 -5.48 -2.11 -10.15
CA TYR A 110 -4.87 -3.16 -9.33
C TYR A 110 -3.60 -2.63 -8.63
N GLU A 111 -2.72 -1.95 -9.36
CA GLU A 111 -1.55 -1.24 -8.80
C GLU A 111 -1.95 -0.31 -7.65
N GLU A 112 -2.91 0.59 -7.89
CA GLU A 112 -3.38 1.53 -6.87
C GLU A 112 -3.90 0.79 -5.63
N CYS A 113 -4.60 -0.34 -5.81
CA CYS A 113 -5.08 -1.18 -4.71
C CYS A 113 -3.94 -1.77 -3.87
N VAL A 114 -2.99 -2.47 -4.52
CA VAL A 114 -1.88 -3.11 -3.80
C VAL A 114 -0.90 -2.09 -3.22
N GLN A 115 -0.79 -0.90 -3.82
CA GLN A 115 -0.03 0.22 -3.24
C GLN A 115 -0.67 0.74 -1.95
N VAL A 116 -2.00 0.88 -1.89
CA VAL A 116 -2.69 1.31 -0.66
C VAL A 116 -2.58 0.24 0.42
N PHE A 117 -2.71 -1.04 0.07
CA PHE A 117 -2.42 -2.15 1.01
C PHE A 117 -1.00 -2.03 1.56
N SER A 118 -0.02 -1.87 0.67
CA SER A 118 1.39 -1.77 1.02
C SER A 118 1.69 -0.59 1.92
N LEU A 119 1.09 0.58 1.69
CA LEU A 119 1.21 1.72 2.59
C LEU A 119 0.65 1.40 3.97
N CYS A 120 -0.52 0.76 4.06
CA CYS A 120 -1.09 0.36 5.34
C CYS A 120 -0.19 -0.66 6.07
N ILE A 121 0.38 -1.62 5.34
CA ILE A 121 1.29 -2.65 5.87
C ILE A 121 2.59 -2.01 6.39
N LEU A 122 3.30 -1.27 5.52
CA LEU A 122 4.62 -0.70 5.82
C LEU A 122 4.57 0.42 6.87
N LEU A 123 3.43 1.09 7.02
CA LEU A 123 3.19 2.09 8.08
C LEU A 123 2.52 1.49 9.34
N HIS A 124 2.37 0.16 9.40
CA HIS A 124 1.79 -0.59 10.52
C HIS A 124 0.37 -0.13 10.88
N ARG A 125 -0.45 0.18 9.88
CA ARG A 125 -1.85 0.63 9.98
C ARG A 125 -2.84 -0.44 9.56
N THR A 126 -2.84 -1.57 10.27
CA THR A 126 -3.79 -2.67 10.06
C THR A 126 -5.25 -2.22 10.22
N ASP A 127 -5.50 -1.22 11.08
CA ASP A 127 -6.81 -0.59 11.24
C ASP A 127 -7.30 0.08 9.94
N LEU A 128 -6.40 0.74 9.21
CA LEU A 128 -6.70 1.35 7.91
C LEU A 128 -6.78 0.30 6.80
N LEU A 129 -5.93 -0.73 6.85
CA LEU A 129 -5.98 -1.86 5.92
C LEU A 129 -7.36 -2.53 5.95
N GLN A 130 -7.85 -2.88 7.15
CA GLN A 130 -9.16 -3.52 7.33
C GLN A 130 -10.29 -2.65 6.76
N ARG A 131 -10.26 -1.34 7.01
CA ARG A 131 -11.26 -0.40 6.47
C ARG A 131 -11.23 -0.35 4.95
N PHE A 132 -10.05 -0.30 4.34
CA PHE A 132 -9.92 -0.24 2.89
C PHE A 132 -10.32 -1.56 2.22
N VAL A 133 -9.93 -2.71 2.78
CA VAL A 133 -10.35 -4.04 2.32
C VAL A 133 -11.87 -4.21 2.36
N ALA A 134 -12.54 -3.66 3.37
CA ALA A 134 -14.01 -3.68 3.47
C ALA A 134 -14.72 -2.94 2.32
N LEU A 135 -14.02 -2.11 1.54
CA LEU A 135 -14.57 -1.46 0.35
C LEU A 135 -14.48 -2.36 -0.89
N ILE A 136 -13.63 -3.38 -0.87
CA ILE A 136 -13.24 -4.18 -2.04
C ILE A 136 -13.80 -5.60 -1.92
N ASP A 137 -13.62 -6.25 -0.77
CA ASP A 137 -14.11 -7.63 -0.53
C ASP A 137 -15.60 -7.81 -0.88
N PRO A 138 -16.54 -6.93 -0.45
CA PRO A 138 -17.97 -7.11 -0.75
C PRO A 138 -18.35 -6.94 -2.22
N ALA A 139 -17.44 -6.43 -3.06
CA ALA A 139 -17.63 -6.33 -4.51
C ALA A 139 -17.31 -7.66 -5.23
N GLY A 140 -16.84 -8.68 -4.50
CA GLY A 140 -16.59 -10.03 -5.03
C GLY A 140 -15.12 -10.39 -5.23
N TYR A 141 -14.18 -9.56 -4.74
CA TYR A 141 -12.74 -9.76 -4.94
C TYR A 141 -12.08 -10.67 -3.89
N ALA A 142 -12.75 -10.94 -2.77
CA ALA A 142 -12.22 -11.84 -1.75
C ALA A 142 -12.07 -13.26 -2.30
N GLY A 143 -10.88 -13.85 -2.17
CA GLY A 143 -10.57 -15.22 -2.62
C GLY A 143 -10.38 -15.38 -4.13
N ASP A 144 -10.06 -14.28 -4.82
CA ASP A 144 -10.09 -14.23 -6.28
C ASP A 144 -8.70 -13.98 -6.90
N ASP A 145 -7.74 -13.43 -6.14
CA ASP A 145 -6.36 -13.14 -6.57
C ASP A 145 -5.31 -13.50 -5.49
N THR A 146 -4.25 -14.22 -5.88
CA THR A 146 -3.20 -14.73 -4.97
C THR A 146 -2.43 -13.62 -4.26
N LEU A 147 -1.90 -12.62 -4.99
CA LEU A 147 -1.11 -11.55 -4.35
C LEU A 147 -1.99 -10.70 -3.44
N TYR A 148 -3.24 -10.46 -3.83
CA TYR A 148 -4.24 -9.78 -3.00
C TYR A 148 -4.42 -10.50 -1.66
N GLU A 149 -4.66 -11.81 -1.69
CA GLU A 149 -4.84 -12.60 -0.46
C GLU A 149 -3.55 -12.70 0.36
N ASP A 150 -2.40 -12.87 -0.29
CA ASP A 150 -1.10 -13.00 0.36
C ASP A 150 -0.68 -11.73 1.12
N LEU A 151 -0.97 -10.54 0.57
CA LEU A 151 -0.76 -9.28 1.28
C LEU A 151 -1.65 -9.14 2.53
N LEU A 152 -2.79 -9.84 2.59
CA LEU A 152 -3.77 -9.73 3.66
C LEU A 152 -3.68 -10.87 4.69
N CYS A 153 -3.29 -12.08 4.30
CA CYS A 153 -3.42 -13.29 5.12
C CYS A 153 -2.57 -13.27 6.40
N LYS A 154 -1.45 -12.54 6.37
CA LYS A 154 -0.56 -12.33 7.53
C LYS A 154 -1.14 -11.36 8.56
N LEU A 155 -2.10 -10.53 8.18
CA LEU A 155 -2.58 -9.41 9.00
C LEU A 155 -4.07 -9.45 9.33
N LEU A 156 -4.88 -10.12 8.51
CA LEU A 156 -6.33 -10.20 8.68
C LEU A 156 -6.79 -11.66 8.81
N PRO A 157 -7.76 -11.96 9.69
CA PRO A 157 -8.31 -13.30 9.84
C PRO A 157 -9.08 -13.77 8.59
N GLU A 158 -9.31 -15.08 8.50
CA GLU A 158 -10.23 -15.67 7.51
C GLU A 158 -9.96 -15.34 6.04
N ARG A 159 -8.68 -15.24 5.65
CA ARG A 159 -8.26 -15.09 4.25
C ARG A 159 -8.22 -16.43 3.51
N TYR A 160 -8.17 -16.36 2.18
CA TYR A 160 -8.31 -17.49 1.28
C TYR A 160 -6.95 -17.95 0.74
N ASP A 161 -6.84 -19.25 0.49
CA ASP A 161 -5.74 -19.83 -0.29
C ASP A 161 -6.16 -19.91 -1.76
N VAL A 162 -5.44 -19.20 -2.63
CA VAL A 162 -5.82 -18.95 -4.03
C VAL A 162 -4.62 -19.18 -4.92
N ASP A 163 -4.80 -19.91 -6.02
CA ASP A 163 -3.78 -20.16 -7.06
C ASP A 163 -4.25 -19.61 -8.42
N ARG A 164 -4.44 -18.29 -8.47
CA ARG A 164 -4.76 -17.49 -9.67
C ARG A 164 -4.58 -16.02 -9.34
N TRP A 165 -4.15 -15.22 -10.30
CA TRP A 165 -4.05 -13.77 -10.16
C TRP A 165 -4.45 -13.08 -11.46
N TYR A 166 -4.93 -11.85 -11.36
CA TYR A 166 -5.53 -11.13 -12.49
C TYR A 166 -4.51 -10.73 -13.56
N HIS A 167 -3.33 -10.27 -13.12
CA HIS A 167 -2.35 -9.66 -14.02
C HIS A 167 -1.01 -10.39 -13.98
N ASP A 168 -0.59 -10.93 -15.12
CA ASP A 168 0.63 -11.74 -15.27
C ASP A 168 1.91 -11.02 -14.80
N LEU A 169 1.92 -9.68 -14.77
CA LEU A 169 3.01 -8.86 -14.24
C LEU A 169 3.45 -9.30 -12.83
N TYR A 170 2.50 -9.70 -11.99
CA TYR A 170 2.77 -10.04 -10.58
C TYR A 170 3.29 -11.46 -10.39
N THR A 171 3.39 -12.26 -11.46
CA THR A 171 3.87 -13.66 -11.38
C THR A 171 5.20 -13.80 -10.65
N PRO A 172 6.26 -13.01 -10.93
CA PRO A 172 7.53 -13.17 -10.22
C PRO A 172 7.40 -12.80 -8.73
N LEU A 173 6.53 -11.84 -8.40
CA LEU A 173 6.30 -11.43 -7.02
C LEU A 173 5.55 -12.51 -6.23
N VAL A 174 4.52 -13.13 -6.83
CA VAL A 174 3.83 -14.29 -6.25
C VAL A 174 4.81 -15.45 -6.09
N GLN A 175 5.60 -15.78 -7.11
CA GLN A 175 6.59 -16.86 -7.01
C GLN A 175 7.62 -16.61 -5.90
N ALA A 176 8.02 -15.35 -5.67
CA ALA A 176 8.94 -15.00 -4.60
C ALA A 176 8.39 -15.31 -3.19
N ILE A 177 7.06 -15.28 -3.01
CA ILE A 177 6.39 -15.58 -1.74
C ILE A 177 6.49 -17.07 -1.38
N TYR A 178 6.40 -17.94 -2.39
CA TYR A 178 6.37 -19.40 -2.21
C TYR A 178 7.73 -20.07 -2.43
N GLU A 179 8.78 -19.31 -2.73
CA GLU A 179 10.12 -19.84 -2.98
C GLU A 179 10.84 -20.15 -1.65
N GLU A 180 11.34 -21.38 -1.52
CA GLU A 180 12.02 -21.86 -0.32
C GLU A 180 13.50 -21.43 -0.27
N ASP A 181 14.16 -21.25 -1.42
CA ASP A 181 15.53 -20.74 -1.47
C ASP A 181 15.53 -19.20 -1.34
N PRO A 182 16.06 -18.63 -0.23
CA PRO A 182 16.07 -17.18 -0.02
C PRO A 182 16.78 -16.40 -1.14
N THR A 183 17.78 -17.01 -1.80
CA THR A 183 18.52 -16.39 -2.90
C THR A 183 17.64 -16.28 -4.15
N GLN A 184 16.81 -17.29 -4.39
CA GLN A 184 15.89 -17.33 -5.52
C GLN A 184 14.69 -16.41 -5.28
N ALA A 185 14.17 -16.36 -4.05
CA ALA A 185 13.13 -15.41 -3.65
C ALA A 185 13.58 -13.95 -3.88
N ALA A 186 14.80 -13.61 -3.46
CA ALA A 186 15.39 -12.29 -3.71
C ALA A 186 15.58 -12.00 -5.21
N THR A 187 15.96 -13.02 -5.99
CA THR A 187 16.11 -12.90 -7.45
C THR A 187 14.77 -12.63 -8.14
N LEU A 188 13.71 -13.33 -7.75
CA LEU A 188 12.35 -13.13 -8.28
C LEU A 188 11.80 -11.74 -7.92
N LEU A 189 12.05 -11.28 -6.69
CA LEU A 189 11.69 -9.94 -6.25
C LEU A 189 12.41 -8.84 -7.08
N GLN A 190 13.70 -9.04 -7.40
CA GLN A 190 14.44 -8.15 -8.30
C GLN A 190 13.87 -8.17 -9.73
N GLN A 191 13.57 -9.36 -10.27
CA GLN A 191 12.97 -9.50 -11.60
C GLN A 191 11.64 -8.75 -11.70
N TYR A 192 10.81 -8.85 -10.66
CA TYR A 192 9.57 -8.08 -10.57
C TYR A 192 9.84 -6.57 -10.61
N CYS A 193 10.78 -6.07 -9.81
CA CYS A 193 11.13 -4.65 -9.77
C CYS A 193 11.68 -4.11 -11.10
N ASP A 194 12.35 -4.95 -11.89
CA ASP A 194 12.85 -4.59 -13.23
C ASP A 194 11.73 -4.58 -14.28
N ALA A 195 10.76 -5.48 -14.15
CA ALA A 195 9.61 -5.59 -15.05
C ALA A 195 8.50 -4.58 -14.76
N TRP A 196 8.46 -4.02 -13.54
CA TRP A 196 7.39 -3.14 -13.07
C TRP A 196 7.14 -1.96 -14.00
N TYR A 197 8.11 -1.06 -14.17
CA TYR A 197 7.91 0.17 -14.95
C TYR A 197 7.52 -0.09 -16.42
N PRO A 198 8.21 -0.98 -17.17
CA PRO A 198 7.83 -1.29 -18.55
C PRO A 198 6.42 -1.88 -18.70
N ALA A 199 5.93 -2.63 -17.71
CA ALA A 199 4.62 -3.26 -17.78
C ALA A 199 3.47 -2.25 -17.72
N PHE A 200 3.72 -1.05 -17.16
CA PHE A 200 2.75 0.04 -17.07
C PHE A 200 2.83 1.02 -18.25
N GLU A 201 3.37 0.64 -19.41
CA GLU A 201 3.48 1.52 -20.60
C GLU A 201 2.14 2.21 -20.96
N GLN A 202 1.01 1.54 -20.73
CA GLN A 202 -0.33 2.08 -21.01
C GLN A 202 -0.94 2.91 -19.87
N ALA A 203 -0.29 2.95 -18.70
CA ALA A 203 -0.80 3.69 -17.56
C ALA A 203 -0.71 5.20 -17.81
N PRO A 204 -1.70 5.99 -17.36
CA PRO A 204 -1.74 7.44 -17.61
C PRO A 204 -0.60 8.21 -16.93
N TRP A 205 0.09 7.59 -15.96
CA TRP A 205 1.24 8.15 -15.27
C TRP A 205 2.58 7.77 -15.92
N HIS A 206 2.61 6.80 -16.84
CA HIS A 206 3.84 6.38 -17.51
C HIS A 206 4.46 7.54 -18.28
N ASP A 207 5.79 7.65 -18.22
CA ASP A 207 6.55 8.76 -18.79
C ASP A 207 6.15 10.18 -18.33
N SER A 208 5.34 10.31 -17.28
CA SER A 208 4.96 11.62 -16.72
C SER A 208 6.16 12.45 -16.29
N HIS A 209 7.28 11.80 -15.95
CA HIS A 209 8.55 12.46 -15.66
C HIS A 209 9.13 13.28 -16.83
N LEU A 210 8.79 12.94 -18.08
CA LEU A 210 9.24 13.62 -19.30
C LEU A 210 8.45 14.90 -19.62
N GLN A 211 7.34 15.16 -18.90
CA GLN A 211 6.40 16.25 -19.18
C GLN A 211 6.81 17.60 -18.56
N GLY A 212 8.07 17.76 -18.14
CA GLY A 212 8.57 18.98 -17.50
C GLY A 212 7.93 19.27 -16.13
N ASP A 213 8.16 20.45 -15.57
CA ASP A 213 7.73 20.78 -14.20
C ASP A 213 6.21 20.94 -14.02
N GLU A 214 5.45 20.92 -15.11
CA GLU A 214 3.98 20.90 -15.14
C GLU A 214 3.40 19.47 -15.26
N GLY A 215 4.27 18.46 -15.39
CA GLY A 215 3.89 17.05 -15.52
C GLY A 215 3.30 16.46 -14.23
N SER A 216 2.68 15.28 -14.36
CA SER A 216 1.96 14.59 -13.28
C SER A 216 2.82 13.63 -12.43
N TYR A 217 4.14 13.60 -12.64
CA TYR A 217 5.04 12.68 -11.95
C TYR A 217 5.09 12.94 -10.44
N CYS A 218 4.76 11.90 -9.68
CA CYS A 218 4.79 11.91 -8.21
C CYS A 218 5.72 10.82 -7.63
N GLY A 219 6.54 10.18 -8.47
CA GLY A 219 7.32 8.99 -8.12
C GLY A 219 6.82 7.74 -8.82
N TYR A 220 7.71 6.75 -8.99
CA TYR A 220 7.39 5.42 -9.50
C TYR A 220 7.70 4.39 -8.42
N TRP A 221 6.68 3.78 -7.81
CA TRP A 221 6.90 3.03 -6.59
C TRP A 221 6.19 1.68 -6.62
N ALA A 222 6.96 0.60 -6.68
CA ALA A 222 6.49 -0.77 -6.48
C ALA A 222 6.39 -1.03 -4.97
N LEU A 223 5.38 -0.43 -4.32
CA LEU A 223 5.18 -0.54 -2.87
C LEU A 223 4.86 -1.98 -2.42
N GLU A 224 4.19 -2.72 -3.28
CA GLU A 224 3.86 -4.13 -3.15
C GLU A 224 5.11 -5.02 -3.05
N ALA A 225 6.17 -4.71 -3.79
CA ALA A 225 7.45 -5.42 -3.65
C ALA A 225 8.04 -5.25 -2.25
N ALA A 226 7.94 -4.04 -1.69
CA ALA A 226 8.41 -3.74 -0.35
C ALA A 226 7.54 -4.40 0.73
N ALA A 227 6.22 -4.38 0.57
CA ALA A 227 5.31 -5.06 1.49
C ALA A 227 5.56 -6.57 1.51
N VAL A 228 5.76 -7.20 0.34
CA VAL A 228 6.10 -8.62 0.24
C VAL A 228 7.46 -8.91 0.90
N ALA A 229 8.49 -8.11 0.61
CA ALA A 229 9.80 -8.28 1.23
C ALA A 229 9.76 -8.16 2.76
N PHE A 230 8.93 -7.25 3.27
CA PHE A 230 8.71 -7.06 4.70
C PHE A 230 7.94 -8.23 5.34
N LEU A 231 6.79 -8.61 4.77
CA LEU A 231 5.91 -9.64 5.32
C LEU A 231 6.52 -11.04 5.26
N TYR A 232 7.25 -11.36 4.19
CA TYR A 232 7.78 -12.70 3.93
C TYR A 232 9.28 -12.82 4.23
N GLY A 233 9.89 -11.78 4.80
CA GLY A 233 11.30 -11.83 5.23
C GLY A 233 12.28 -12.03 4.08
N ILE A 234 11.94 -11.59 2.86
CA ILE A 234 12.82 -11.70 1.69
C ILE A 234 13.98 -10.72 1.83
N ASP A 235 15.21 -11.19 1.58
CA ASP A 235 16.40 -10.34 1.54
C ASP A 235 16.35 -9.43 0.30
N ASP A 236 16.11 -8.15 0.56
CA ASP A 236 16.06 -7.04 -0.40
C ASP A 236 17.33 -6.19 -0.40
N GLY A 237 18.36 -6.62 0.34
CA GLY A 237 19.61 -5.88 0.51
C GLY A 237 20.38 -5.69 -0.80
N ALA A 238 20.25 -6.66 -1.72
CA ALA A 238 20.75 -6.51 -3.08
C ALA A 238 19.92 -5.43 -3.78
N ILE A 239 18.65 -5.68 -4.13
CA ILE A 239 17.79 -4.94 -5.08
C ILE A 239 18.57 -3.90 -5.92
N GLU A 240 18.13 -2.71 -6.33
CA GLU A 240 18.91 -1.61 -6.98
C GLU A 240 17.94 -0.78 -7.81
N SER A 241 16.88 -1.41 -8.29
CA SER A 241 15.79 -0.77 -9.02
C SER A 241 15.23 0.43 -8.24
N MET A 242 15.08 1.56 -8.94
CA MET A 242 14.64 2.82 -8.33
C MET A 242 13.19 2.77 -7.84
N VAL A 243 12.39 1.83 -8.38
CA VAL A 243 10.98 1.68 -8.01
C VAL A 243 10.80 1.02 -6.65
N TYR A 244 11.85 0.37 -6.13
CA TYR A 244 11.81 -0.32 -4.86
C TYR A 244 11.97 0.66 -3.69
N PRO A 245 10.97 0.80 -2.79
CA PRO A 245 10.96 1.85 -1.77
C PRO A 245 11.72 1.43 -0.49
N ARG A 246 13.05 1.39 -0.59
CA ARG A 246 13.97 0.92 0.47
C ARG A 246 13.72 1.55 1.84
N ASP A 247 13.48 2.85 1.87
CA ASP A 247 13.29 3.58 3.12
C ASP A 247 12.00 3.17 3.84
N LEU A 248 10.93 2.83 3.11
CA LEU A 248 9.69 2.31 3.71
C LEU A 248 9.91 0.94 4.33
N VAL A 249 10.69 0.06 3.69
CA VAL A 249 11.03 -1.26 4.24
C VAL A 249 11.90 -1.10 5.49
N ALA A 250 12.92 -0.23 5.43
CA ALA A 250 13.77 0.07 6.56
C ALA A 250 12.95 0.63 7.74
N TYR A 251 12.04 1.56 7.48
CA TYR A 251 11.11 2.07 8.47
C TYR A 251 10.24 0.97 9.08
N ALA A 252 9.61 0.14 8.23
CA ALA A 252 8.74 -0.94 8.70
C ALA A 252 9.49 -1.93 9.61
N ARG A 253 10.77 -2.21 9.31
CA ARG A 253 11.64 -3.08 10.11
C ARG A 253 12.18 -2.41 11.38
N ASP A 254 12.43 -1.10 11.36
CA ASP A 254 13.03 -0.37 12.49
C ASP A 254 11.99 0.06 13.53
N VAL A 255 10.74 0.32 13.13
CA VAL A 255 9.67 0.68 14.07
C VAL A 255 9.50 -0.43 15.10
N ARG A 256 10.01 -0.15 16.31
CA ARG A 256 9.75 -0.92 17.52
C ARG A 256 8.45 -0.37 18.13
N PRO A 257 7.35 -1.13 18.20
CA PRO A 257 6.07 -0.63 18.68
C PRO A 257 5.98 0.00 20.08
N ALA A 258 7.07 0.11 20.85
CA ALA A 258 7.07 0.89 22.08
C ALA A 258 6.77 2.41 21.87
N ASP A 259 7.06 2.99 20.71
CA ASP A 259 6.95 4.45 20.48
C ASP A 259 5.56 4.98 20.13
N THR A 260 4.54 4.11 20.03
CA THR A 260 3.21 4.47 19.50
C THR A 260 2.05 4.08 20.42
N GLY A 261 2.33 3.67 21.67
CA GLY A 261 1.32 2.99 22.50
C GLY A 261 0.90 1.63 21.93
N ARG A 262 1.67 1.11 20.96
CA ARG A 262 1.53 -0.21 20.37
C ARG A 262 2.28 -1.24 21.21
N VAL A 263 1.99 -2.51 20.96
CA VAL A 263 2.61 -3.63 21.67
C VAL A 263 3.96 -3.92 21.02
N ALA A 264 5.05 -3.67 21.75
CA ALA A 264 6.42 -3.86 21.24
C ALA A 264 6.61 -5.29 20.71
N PRO A 265 7.40 -5.50 19.63
CA PRO A 265 7.62 -6.81 19.07
C PRO A 265 8.45 -7.58 20.09
N LEU A 266 8.14 -8.85 20.25
CA LEU A 266 8.77 -9.68 21.25
C LEU A 266 9.83 -10.57 20.61
N PRO A 267 11.08 -10.50 21.07
CA PRO A 267 12.08 -11.51 20.75
C PRO A 267 11.59 -12.90 21.20
N VAL A 268 12.05 -13.94 20.50
CA VAL A 268 11.87 -15.33 20.91
C VAL A 268 12.10 -15.57 22.42
N GLY A 269 11.24 -16.38 23.04
CA GLY A 269 11.38 -16.76 24.45
C GLY A 269 11.04 -15.68 25.47
N GLN A 270 10.52 -14.51 25.07
CA GLN A 270 9.98 -13.52 26.02
C GLN A 270 8.50 -13.76 26.33
N ALA A 271 8.07 -13.33 27.52
CA ALA A 271 6.66 -13.36 27.88
C ALA A 271 5.87 -12.32 27.08
N CYS A 272 4.76 -12.79 26.51
CA CYS A 272 3.75 -12.04 25.80
C CYS A 272 3.29 -10.83 26.61
N SER A 273 3.43 -9.65 26.04
CA SER A 273 3.14 -8.39 26.71
C SER A 273 1.67 -8.01 26.60
N ARG A 274 0.93 -8.61 25.65
CA ARG A 274 -0.49 -8.38 25.44
C ARG A 274 -1.17 -9.57 24.79
N THR A 275 -2.33 -9.94 25.32
CA THR A 275 -3.19 -10.98 24.74
C THR A 275 -3.56 -10.65 23.29
N GLY A 276 -3.59 -11.65 22.42
CA GLY A 276 -4.01 -11.50 21.03
C GLY A 276 -3.21 -12.37 20.07
N TYR A 277 -3.43 -12.18 18.77
CA TYR A 277 -2.65 -12.79 17.71
C TYR A 277 -1.31 -12.08 17.53
N TRP A 278 -0.26 -12.88 17.41
CA TRP A 278 1.09 -12.46 17.13
C TRP A 278 1.63 -13.20 15.91
N PHE A 279 2.53 -12.56 15.18
CA PHE A 279 3.08 -13.07 13.94
C PHE A 279 4.61 -12.98 13.95
N ALA A 280 5.26 -14.07 13.56
CA ALA A 280 6.71 -14.14 13.35
C ALA A 280 7.02 -14.29 11.85
N PRO A 281 7.70 -13.33 11.21
CA PRO A 281 7.98 -13.37 9.76
C PRO A 281 8.81 -14.56 9.29
N LEU A 282 9.56 -15.21 10.18
CA LEU A 282 10.45 -16.32 9.84
C LEU A 282 9.86 -17.71 10.13
N GLU A 283 8.60 -17.81 10.57
CA GLU A 283 7.92 -19.11 10.73
C GLU A 283 6.88 -19.35 9.64
N THR A 284 6.79 -20.60 9.22
CA THR A 284 5.87 -21.08 8.19
C THR A 284 4.40 -21.08 8.65
N GLU A 285 4.11 -20.95 9.95
CA GLU A 285 2.74 -20.84 10.46
C GLU A 285 2.39 -19.40 10.85
N THR A 286 1.24 -18.95 10.35
CA THR A 286 0.97 -17.59 9.86
C THR A 286 0.44 -16.60 10.89
N ARG A 287 0.20 -17.02 12.13
CA ARG A 287 -0.19 -16.20 13.29
C ARG A 287 -0.53 -17.14 14.43
N GLU A 288 -0.06 -16.84 15.64
CA GLU A 288 -0.39 -17.61 16.83
C GLU A 288 -1.05 -16.71 17.87
N TYR A 289 -2.05 -17.24 18.57
CA TYR A 289 -2.72 -16.53 19.64
C TYR A 289 -1.98 -16.78 20.96
N PHE A 290 -1.62 -15.71 21.67
CA PHE A 290 -0.96 -15.79 22.96
C PHE A 290 -1.76 -15.03 24.01
N GLU A 291 -1.86 -15.59 25.22
CA GLU A 291 -2.34 -14.85 26.38
C GLU A 291 -1.22 -13.98 26.98
N SER A 292 -1.57 -12.86 27.59
CA SER A 292 -0.60 -12.02 28.31
C SER A 292 0.14 -12.84 29.39
N GLY A 293 1.47 -12.84 29.32
CA GLY A 293 2.35 -13.62 30.20
C GLY A 293 2.82 -14.96 29.62
N GLU A 294 2.24 -15.43 28.52
CA GLU A 294 2.65 -16.66 27.84
C GLU A 294 4.00 -16.50 27.12
N VAL A 295 4.86 -17.52 27.11
CA VAL A 295 6.21 -17.39 26.56
C VAL A 295 6.21 -17.62 25.05
N MET A 296 6.72 -16.65 24.30
CA MET A 296 6.86 -16.73 22.85
C MET A 296 7.76 -17.90 22.42
N PRO A 297 7.48 -18.55 21.27
CA PRO A 297 8.31 -19.61 20.73
C PRO A 297 9.80 -19.24 20.65
N GLN A 298 10.66 -20.26 20.79
CA GLN A 298 12.12 -20.11 20.75
C GLN A 298 12.67 -20.02 19.32
N SER A 299 11.82 -20.22 18.32
CA SER A 299 12.08 -20.12 16.88
C SER A 299 11.27 -18.95 16.29
N GLY A 300 11.56 -18.54 15.04
CA GLY A 300 10.75 -17.55 14.33
C GLY A 300 11.19 -16.09 14.39
N GLY A 301 12.20 -15.78 15.19
CA GLY A 301 12.75 -14.42 15.25
C GLY A 301 11.91 -13.48 16.13
N VAL A 302 11.40 -12.41 15.54
CA VAL A 302 10.70 -11.35 16.27
C VAL A 302 9.20 -11.48 16.03
N TRP A 303 8.42 -11.52 17.10
CA TRP A 303 6.97 -11.64 17.09
C TRP A 303 6.32 -10.26 17.12
N TYR A 304 5.38 -9.99 16.24
CA TYR A 304 4.66 -8.71 16.11
C TYR A 304 3.18 -8.92 16.47
N TRP A 305 2.63 -8.12 17.40
CA TRP A 305 1.22 -8.19 17.77
C TRP A 305 0.34 -7.64 16.64
N VAL A 306 -0.71 -8.38 16.30
CA VAL A 306 -1.56 -8.12 15.13
C VAL A 306 -2.96 -7.66 15.55
N GLY A 307 -3.51 -8.16 16.66
CA GLY A 307 -4.87 -7.85 17.10
C GLY A 307 -5.36 -8.78 18.22
N GLU A 308 -6.53 -8.52 18.79
CA GLU A 308 -7.21 -9.44 19.75
C GLU A 308 -8.26 -10.35 19.07
N GLU A 309 -8.57 -10.11 17.79
CA GLU A 309 -9.56 -10.83 16.95
C GLU A 309 -8.94 -11.36 15.66
#